data_AF-A0A1F3ZMP2-F1
#
_entry.id   AF-A0A1F3ZMP2-F1
#
_cell.length_a   1.000
_cell.length_b   1.000
_cell.length_c   1.000
_cell.angle_alpha   90.00
_cell.angle_beta   90.00
_cell.angle_gamma   90.00
#
_symmetry.space_group_name_H-M   'P 1'
#
loop_
_entity.id
_entity.type
_entity.pdbx_description
1 polymer ?
#
loop_
_entity_poly.entity_id
_entity_poly.type
_entity_poly.pdbx_seq_one_letter_code
_entity_poly.pdbx_strand_id
1 'polypeptide(L)'
;MMRARLIELRERRQRLAARAQLEREQLAVQLARADVALAWLERGRSALEAVRRRPLVLAAAAALILALRPRRTLRLLAGGWSLWQLYRRAQSWWERIAPPVQKPAGRAT
;
A
#
# COMPACT_ATOMS: atom_id res chain seq x y z
N MET A 1 16.84 26.96 45.44
CA MET A 1 15.48 26.76 44.88
C MET A 1 15.42 26.27 43.43
N MET A 2 16.46 26.45 42.60
CA MET A 2 16.50 26.00 41.19
C MET A 2 16.39 24.47 41.00
N ARG A 3 16.99 23.68 41.91
CA ARG A 3 17.02 22.21 41.83
C ARG A 3 15.63 21.57 41.96
N ALA A 4 14.76 22.12 42.80
CA ALA A 4 13.41 21.61 43.00
C ALA A 4 12.53 21.77 41.75
N ARG A 5 12.62 22.91 41.06
CA ARG A 5 11.90 23.14 39.79
C ARG A 5 12.36 22.20 38.67
N LEU A 6 13.65 21.86 38.62
CA LEU A 6 14.18 20.91 37.64
C LEU A 6 13.66 19.49 37.86
N ILE A 7 13.47 19.09 39.12
CA ILE A 7 12.90 17.79 39.49
C ILE A 7 11.42 17.74 39.11
N GLU A 8 10.66 18.78 39.45
CA GLU A 8 9.23 18.88 39.11
C GLU A 8 8.99 18.87 37.58
N LEU A 9 9.85 19.55 36.81
CA LEU A 9 9.79 19.50 35.34
C LEU A 9 10.09 18.12 34.78
N ARG A 10 11.03 17.38 35.38
CA ARG A 10 11.37 16.01 34.97
C ARG A 10 10.20 15.07 35.21
N GLU A 11 9.54 15.18 36.36
CA GLU A 11 8.34 14.39 36.66
C GLU A 11 7.19 14.71 35.71
N ARG A 12 6.93 15.99 35.42
CA ARG A 12 5.88 16.36 34.45
C ARG A 12 6.18 15.84 33.05
N ARG A 13 7.46 15.90 32.63
CA ARG A 13 7.89 15.31 31.35
C ARG A 13 7.68 13.80 31.31
N GLN A 14 8.00 13.08 32.38
CA GLN A 14 7.78 11.64 32.45
C GLN A 14 6.29 11.30 32.38
N ARG A 15 5.42 12.05 33.07
CA ARG A 15 3.97 11.86 33.00
C ARG A 15 3.41 12.12 31.60
N LEU A 16 3.88 13.17 30.92
CA LEU A 16 3.48 13.48 29.54
C LEU A 16 4.01 12.43 28.54
N ALA A 17 5.24 11.94 28.72
CA ALA A 17 5.82 10.90 27.88
C ALA A 17 5.08 9.56 28.05
N ALA A 18 4.71 9.20 29.28
CA ALA A 18 3.91 8.00 29.55
C ALA A 18 2.54 8.05 28.88
N ARG A 19 1.86 9.22 28.93
CA ARG A 19 0.58 9.43 28.22
C ARG A 19 0.73 9.35 26.70
N ALA A 20 1.78 9.96 26.16
CA ALA A 20 2.07 9.92 24.72
C ALA A 20 2.42 8.50 24.23
N GLN A 21 3.05 7.67 25.06
CA GLN A 21 3.29 6.26 24.72
C GLN A 21 2.00 5.46 24.66
N LEU A 22 1.09 5.65 25.61
CA LEU A 22 -0.22 4.97 25.61
C LEU A 22 -1.07 5.36 24.37
N GLU A 23 -1.07 6.63 23.98
CA GLU A 23 -1.73 7.06 22.73
C GLU A 23 -1.08 6.46 21.49
N ARG A 24 0.26 6.37 21.47
CA ARG A 24 0.99 5.74 20.36
C ARG A 24 0.71 4.26 20.25
N GLU A 25 0.59 3.52 21.35
CA GLU A 25 0.23 2.11 21.33
C GLU A 25 -1.19 1.89 20.80
N GLN A 26 -2.15 2.73 21.22
CA GLN A 26 -3.52 2.67 20.69
C GLN A 26 -3.58 2.96 19.19
N LEU A 27 -2.81 3.94 18.72
CA LEU A 27 -2.67 4.23 17.30
C LEU A 27 -1.94 3.11 16.56
N ALA A 28 -0.91 2.50 17.16
CA ALA A 28 -0.15 1.40 16.59
C ALA A 28 -1.02 0.16 16.40
N VAL A 29 -1.99 -0.12 17.28
CA VAL A 29 -2.94 -1.23 17.09
C VAL A 29 -3.82 -1.00 15.87
N GLN A 30 -4.26 0.23 15.63
CA GLN A 30 -5.07 0.56 14.46
C GLN A 30 -4.24 0.58 13.17
N LEU A 31 -3.02 1.11 13.24
CA LEU A 31 -2.08 1.14 12.12
C LEU A 31 -1.53 -0.24 11.79
N ALA A 32 -1.33 -1.13 12.76
CA ALA A 32 -0.83 -2.48 12.53
C ALA A 32 -1.69 -3.26 11.52
N ARG A 33 -3.01 -3.05 11.51
CA ARG A 33 -3.90 -3.68 10.54
C ARG A 33 -3.71 -3.11 9.13
N ALA A 34 -3.44 -1.81 9.01
CA ALA A 34 -3.10 -1.16 7.75
C ALA A 34 -1.68 -1.52 7.29
N ASP A 35 -0.72 -1.62 8.21
CA ASP A 35 0.65 -2.03 7.96
C ASP A 35 0.73 -3.47 7.47
N VAL A 36 -0.09 -4.38 7.98
CA VAL A 36 -0.17 -5.75 7.45
C VAL A 36 -0.69 -5.76 6.01
N ALA A 37 -1.71 -4.94 5.70
CA ALA A 37 -2.22 -4.81 4.34
C ALA A 37 -1.20 -4.17 3.39
N LEU A 38 -0.49 -3.13 3.86
CA LEU A 38 0.59 -2.47 3.14
C LEU A 38 1.78 -3.39 2.93
N ALA A 39 2.17 -4.17 3.95
CA ALA A 39 3.24 -5.14 3.85
C ALA A 39 2.90 -6.24 2.84
N TRP A 40 1.65 -6.69 2.79
CA TRP A 40 1.17 -7.60 1.73
C TRP A 40 1.26 -6.97 0.35
N LEU A 41 0.91 -5.68 0.23
CA LEU A 41 1.00 -4.94 -1.02
C LEU A 41 2.45 -4.79 -1.49
N GLU A 42 3.37 -4.42 -0.59
CA GLU A 42 4.80 -4.34 -0.86
C GLU A 42 5.40 -5.70 -1.21
N ARG A 43 4.97 -6.78 -0.53
CA ARG A 43 5.42 -8.14 -0.85
C ARG A 43 4.91 -8.60 -2.21
N GLY A 44 3.67 -8.26 -2.56
CA GLY A 44 3.12 -8.50 -3.88
C GLY A 44 3.88 -7.73 -4.95
N ARG A 45 4.19 -6.46 -4.71
CA ARG A 45 4.94 -5.61 -5.64
C ARG A 45 6.37 -6.08 -5.84
N SER A 46 7.09 -6.40 -4.77
CA SER A 46 8.45 -6.95 -4.84
C SER A 46 8.50 -8.31 -5.51
N ALA A 47 7.51 -9.18 -5.27
CA ALA A 47 7.38 -10.45 -5.99
C ALA A 47 7.15 -10.22 -7.50
N LEU A 48 6.22 -9.31 -7.85
CA LEU A 48 5.99 -8.89 -9.24
C LEU A 48 7.25 -8.32 -9.88
N GLU A 49 8.01 -7.51 -9.16
CA GLU A 49 9.23 -6.86 -9.66
C GLU A 49 10.40 -7.84 -9.82
N ALA A 50 10.53 -8.81 -8.90
CA ALA A 50 11.47 -9.92 -9.03
C ALA A 50 11.14 -10.81 -10.23
N VAL A 51 9.85 -11.06 -10.46
CA VAL A 51 9.33 -11.79 -11.63
C VAL A 51 9.57 -10.98 -12.91
N ARG A 52 9.37 -9.66 -12.88
CA ARG A 52 9.59 -8.76 -14.01
C ARG A 52 11.08 -8.61 -14.36
N ARG A 53 11.98 -8.68 -13.37
CA ARG A 53 13.45 -8.73 -13.58
C ARG A 53 13.92 -10.03 -14.24
N ARG A 54 13.11 -11.10 -14.24
CA ARG A 54 13.43 -12.38 -14.87
C ARG A 54 12.34 -12.78 -15.87
N PRO A 55 12.32 -12.17 -17.07
CA PRO A 55 11.31 -12.45 -18.10
C PRO A 55 11.28 -13.93 -18.52
N LEU A 56 12.41 -14.65 -18.41
CA LEU A 56 12.50 -16.09 -18.64
C LEU A 56 11.66 -16.92 -17.65
N VAL A 57 11.56 -16.52 -16.38
CA VAL A 57 10.73 -17.23 -15.39
C VAL A 57 9.25 -17.00 -15.67
N LEU A 58 8.89 -15.78 -16.08
CA LEU A 58 7.56 -15.44 -16.56
C LEU A 58 7.17 -16.24 -17.80
N ALA A 59 8.08 -16.32 -18.77
CA ALA A 59 7.90 -17.09 -20.00
C ALA A 59 7.81 -18.59 -19.72
N ALA A 60 8.66 -19.13 -18.84
CA ALA A 60 8.64 -20.54 -18.44
C ALA A 60 7.35 -20.89 -17.68
N ALA A 61 6.90 -20.05 -16.75
CA ALA A 61 5.63 -20.24 -16.05
C ALA A 61 4.45 -20.18 -17.02
N ALA A 62 4.42 -19.19 -17.92
CA ALA A 62 3.39 -19.08 -18.95
C ALA A 62 3.40 -20.29 -19.89
N ALA A 63 4.58 -20.73 -20.35
CA ALA A 63 4.74 -21.89 -21.21
C ALA A 63 4.33 -23.20 -20.51
N LEU A 64 4.68 -23.37 -19.24
CA LEU A 64 4.28 -24.54 -18.45
C LEU A 64 2.75 -24.59 -18.27
N ILE A 65 2.14 -23.44 -17.98
CA ILE A 65 0.67 -23.32 -17.89
C ILE A 65 0.01 -23.62 -19.24
N LEU A 66 0.59 -23.11 -20.34
CA LEU A 66 0.13 -23.37 -21.71
C LEU A 66 0.25 -24.86 -22.08
N ALA A 67 1.34 -25.50 -21.69
CA ALA A 67 1.62 -26.91 -21.95
C ALA A 67 0.70 -27.84 -21.15
N LEU A 68 0.40 -27.53 -19.89
CA LEU A 68 -0.44 -28.40 -19.06
C LEU A 68 -1.92 -28.38 -19.45
N ARG A 69 -2.48 -27.23 -19.83
CA ARG A 69 -3.94 -27.12 -20.15
C ARG A 69 -4.26 -26.05 -21.20
N PRO A 70 -4.06 -26.31 -22.51
CA PRO A 70 -4.26 -25.32 -23.58
C PRO A 70 -5.70 -24.77 -23.66
N ARG A 71 -6.71 -25.57 -23.30
CA ARG A 71 -8.11 -25.11 -23.27
C ARG A 71 -8.44 -24.21 -22.07
N ARG A 72 -7.80 -24.45 -20.92
CA ARG A 72 -7.99 -23.59 -19.73
C ARG A 72 -7.15 -22.33 -19.82
N THR A 73 -5.98 -22.40 -20.47
CA THR A 73 -5.19 -21.20 -20.74
C THR A 73 -5.89 -20.26 -21.69
N LEU A 74 -6.58 -20.72 -22.73
CA LEU A 74 -7.42 -19.84 -23.55
C LEU A 74 -8.53 -19.16 -22.74
N ARG A 75 -9.15 -19.86 -21.79
CA ARG A 75 -10.13 -19.25 -20.86
C ARG A 75 -9.48 -18.29 -19.85
N LEU A 76 -8.28 -18.58 -19.36
CA LEU A 76 -7.52 -17.71 -18.48
C LEU A 76 -6.95 -16.50 -19.22
N LEU A 77 -6.55 -16.65 -20.49
CA LEU A 77 -6.15 -15.56 -21.37
C LEU A 77 -7.36 -14.69 -21.69
N ALA A 78 -8.49 -15.28 -22.08
CA ALA A 78 -9.73 -14.55 -22.32
C ALA A 78 -10.23 -13.85 -21.05
N GLY A 79 -10.13 -14.52 -19.89
CA GLY A 79 -10.47 -13.95 -18.59
C GLY A 79 -9.53 -12.82 -18.18
N GLY A 80 -8.22 -13.01 -18.31
CA GLY A 80 -7.20 -12.01 -18.01
C GLY A 80 -7.23 -10.82 -18.98
N TRP A 81 -7.49 -11.08 -20.26
CA TRP A 81 -7.70 -10.06 -21.29
C TRP A 81 -8.97 -9.26 -21.05
N SER A 82 -10.07 -9.94 -20.69
CA SER A 82 -11.32 -9.28 -20.28
C SER A 82 -11.09 -8.41 -19.04
N LEU A 83 -10.37 -8.91 -18.02
CA LEU A 83 -10.02 -8.15 -16.82
C LEU A 83 -9.16 -6.92 -17.15
N TRP A 84 -8.17 -7.08 -18.04
CA TRP A 84 -7.33 -5.98 -18.54
C TRP A 84 -8.14 -4.94 -19.32
N GLN A 85 -9.09 -5.38 -20.12
CA GLN A 85 -9.96 -4.51 -20.91
C GLN A 85 -10.97 -3.77 -20.02
N LEU A 86 -11.50 -4.42 -18.98
CA LEU A 86 -12.27 -3.78 -17.91
C LEU A 86 -11.43 -2.78 -17.12
N TYR A 87 -10.19 -3.12 -16.77
CA TYR A 87 -9.27 -2.20 -16.09
C TYR A 87 -8.97 -0.96 -16.94
N ARG A 88 -8.68 -1.12 -18.23
CA ARG A 88 -8.50 0.03 -19.15
C ARG A 88 -9.76 0.88 -19.26
N ARG A 89 -10.94 0.25 -19.34
CA ARG A 89 -12.23 0.98 -19.36
C ARG A 89 -12.49 1.69 -18.05
N ALA A 90 -12.26 1.05 -16.92
CA ALA A 90 -12.39 1.62 -15.58
C ALA A 90 -11.41 2.79 -15.39
N GLN A 91 -10.19 2.70 -15.89
CA GLN A 91 -9.21 3.78 -15.86
C GLN A 91 -9.66 4.97 -16.72
N SER A 92 -10.23 4.72 -17.90
CA SER A 92 -10.82 5.80 -18.73
C SER A 92 -12.08 6.41 -18.13
N TRP A 93 -12.84 5.63 -17.36
CA TRP A 93 -13.98 6.11 -16.59
C TRP A 93 -13.54 6.89 -15.35
N TRP A 94 -12.43 6.51 -14.74
CA TRP A 94 -11.85 7.22 -13.60
C TRP A 94 -11.44 8.64 -13.98
N GLU A 95 -10.96 8.88 -15.21
CA GLU A 95 -10.71 10.24 -15.70
C GLU A 95 -11.98 11.06 -15.91
N ARG A 96 -13.13 10.41 -16.18
CA ARG A 96 -14.43 11.10 -16.33
C ARG A 96 -15.12 11.37 -14.99
N ILE A 97 -14.86 10.54 -13.97
CA ILE A 97 -15.51 10.62 -12.66
C ILE A 97 -14.62 11.32 -11.64
N ALA A 98 -13.29 11.40 -11.85
CA ALA A 98 -12.41 12.15 -10.97
C ALA A 98 -12.84 13.63 -11.01
N PRO A 99 -13.45 14.17 -9.94
CA PRO A 99 -13.61 15.61 -9.85
C PRO A 99 -12.20 16.21 -9.92
N PRO A 100 -12.01 17.36 -10.59
CA PRO A 100 -10.73 18.03 -10.56
C PRO A 100 -10.39 18.24 -9.09
N VAL A 101 -9.40 17.50 -8.59
CA VAL A 101 -8.84 17.72 -7.27
C VAL A 101 -8.20 19.10 -7.38
N GLN A 102 -8.96 20.13 -7.00
CA GLN A 102 -8.49 21.50 -6.97
C GLN A 102 -7.24 21.47 -6.11
N LYS A 103 -6.09 21.65 -6.76
CA LYS A 103 -4.85 22.05 -6.09
C LYS A 103 -5.24 23.24 -5.22
N PRO A 104 -5.06 23.18 -3.89
CA PRO A 104 -5.39 24.31 -3.04
C PRO A 104 -4.61 25.50 -3.59
N ALA A 105 -5.34 26.49 -4.08
CA ALA A 105 -4.76 27.73 -4.56
C ALA A 105 -3.88 28.23 -3.41
N GLY A 106 -2.58 28.25 -3.67
CA GLY A 106 -1.61 28.80 -2.74
C GLY A 106 -2.12 30.18 -2.35
N ARG A 107 -2.27 30.35 -1.03
CA ARG A 107 -2.49 31.64 -0.40
C ARG A 107 -1.36 32.55 -0.89
N ALA A 108 -1.65 33.39 -1.88
CA ALA A 108 -0.82 34.53 -2.21
C ALA A 108 -1.04 35.54 -1.08
N THR A 109 -0.11 35.48 -0.13
CA THR A 109 0.26 36.58 0.76
C THR A 109 0.76 37.76 -0.03
#